data_AF-D5P7U9-F1
#
_entry.id   AF-D5P7U9-F1
#
_cell.length_a   1.000
_cell.length_b   1.000
_cell.length_c   1.000
_cell.angle_alpha   90.00
_cell.angle_beta   90.00
_cell.angle_gamma   90.00
#
_symmetry.space_group_name_H-M   'P 1'
#
loop_
_entity.id
_entity.type
_entity.pdbx_description
1 polymer ?
#
loop_
_entity_poly.entity_id
_entity_poly.type
_entity_poly.pdbx_seq_one_letter_code
_entity_poly.pdbx_strand_id
1 'polypeptide(L)' 'MSKVRTNIELEDTYIQTIMDRYGVRTKTEAVDLALRHLAGQPMTRDEALAMRGVRAIDEIPSDSAPPSAS' A
#
# COMPACT_ATOMS: atom_id res chain seq x y z
N MET A 1 -4.34 -3.68 19.15
CA MET A 1 -5.52 -3.30 18.33
C MET A 1 -6.50 -4.45 18.34
N SER A 2 -7.80 -4.18 18.45
CA SER A 2 -8.85 -5.20 18.39
C SER A 2 -9.12 -5.60 16.93
N LYS A 3 -9.28 -6.90 16.68
CA LYS A 3 -9.69 -7.41 15.37
C LYS A 3 -11.21 -7.30 15.25
N VAL A 4 -11.69 -6.61 14.23
CA VAL A 4 -13.12 -6.50 13.91
C VAL A 4 -13.46 -7.51 12.82
N ARG A 5 -14.60 -8.19 12.95
CA ARG A 5 -15.11 -9.08 11.91
C ARG A 5 -15.95 -8.26 10.93
N THR A 6 -15.55 -8.26 9.67
CA THR A 6 -16.22 -7.53 8.59
C THR A 6 -16.52 -8.50 7.46
N ASN A 7 -17.74 -8.48 6.93
CA ASN A 7 -18.11 -9.24 5.73
C ASN A 7 -17.95 -8.30 4.52
N ILE A 8 -17.03 -8.62 3.63
CA ILE A 8 -16.76 -7.89 2.38
C ILE A 8 -16.62 -8.89 1.24
N GLU A 9 -17.03 -8.49 0.04
CA GLU A 9 -16.82 -9.26 -1.18
C GLU A 9 -15.47 -8.89 -1.80
N LEU A 10 -14.73 -9.89 -2.24
CA LEU A 10 -13.39 -9.74 -2.80
C LEU A 10 -13.24 -10.70 -3.97
N GLU A 11 -12.58 -10.24 -5.03
CA GLU A 11 -12.21 -11.11 -6.14
C GLU A 11 -11.16 -12.13 -5.68
N ASP A 12 -11.46 -13.41 -5.88
CA ASP A 12 -10.59 -14.51 -5.44
C ASP A 12 -9.22 -14.45 -6.12
N THR A 13 -9.18 -14.01 -7.39
CA THR A 13 -7.97 -13.87 -8.19
C THR A 13 -6.96 -12.88 -7.58
N TYR A 14 -7.43 -11.79 -6.97
CA TYR A 14 -6.56 -10.82 -6.30
C TYR A 14 -5.97 -11.40 -5.02
N ILE A 15 -6.80 -12.10 -4.23
CA ILE A 15 -6.34 -12.76 -3.01
C ILE A 15 -5.31 -13.83 -3.34
N GLN A 16 -5.57 -14.63 -4.37
CA GLN A 16 -4.65 -15.68 -4.78
C GLN A 16 -3.32 -15.13 -5.29
N THR A 17 -3.35 -14.05 -6.06
CA THR A 17 -2.14 -13.35 -6.49
C THR A 17 -1.29 -12.88 -5.29
N ILE A 18 -1.93 -12.37 -4.24
CA ILE A 18 -1.23 -11.93 -3.02
C ILE A 18 -0.67 -13.14 -2.25
N MET A 19 -1.47 -14.21 -2.11
CA MET A 19 -1.07 -15.43 -1.45
C MET A 19 0.16 -16.06 -2.11
N ASP A 20 0.15 -16.19 -3.45
CA ASP A 20 1.25 -16.76 -4.21
C ASP A 20 2.50 -15.87 -4.16
N ARG A 21 2.32 -14.54 -4.27
CA ARG A 21 3.44 -13.59 -4.27
C ARG A 21 4.15 -13.49 -2.92
N TYR A 22 3.40 -13.54 -1.83
CA TYR A 22 3.93 -13.30 -0.47
C TYR A 22 3.95 -14.56 0.40
N GLY A 23 3.56 -15.71 -0.13
CA GLY A 23 3.63 -17.01 0.56
C GLY A 23 2.71 -17.15 1.77
N VAL A 24 1.61 -16.37 1.83
CA VAL A 24 0.65 -16.42 2.95
C VAL A 24 -0.39 -17.51 2.73
N ARG A 25 -0.89 -18.10 3.82
CA ARG A 25 -1.65 -19.36 3.79
C ARG A 25 -3.15 -19.17 3.89
N THR A 26 -3.59 -17.98 4.30
CA THR A 26 -5.02 -17.68 4.46
C THR A 26 -5.42 -16.36 3.78
N LYS A 27 -6.68 -16.29 3.34
CA LYS A 27 -7.27 -15.06 2.81
C LYS A 27 -7.19 -13.90 3.80
N THR A 28 -7.32 -14.20 5.10
CA THR A 28 -7.19 -13.20 6.17
C THR A 28 -5.78 -12.63 6.25
N GLU A 29 -4.74 -13.47 6.14
CA GLU A 29 -3.34 -13.00 6.12
C GLU A 29 -3.05 -12.16 4.86
N ALA A 30 -3.58 -12.58 3.70
CA ALA A 30 -3.45 -11.80 2.46
C ALA A 30 -4.10 -10.41 2.58
N VAL A 31 -5.30 -10.34 3.14
CA VAL A 31 -6.02 -9.07 3.38
C VAL A 31 -5.29 -8.22 4.42
N ASP A 32 -4.84 -8.79 5.54
CA ASP A 32 -4.07 -8.08 6.56
C ASP A 32 -2.75 -7.52 5.98
N LEU A 33 -2.06 -8.29 5.15
CA LEU A 33 -0.85 -7.85 4.46
C LEU A 33 -1.12 -6.69 3.49
N ALA A 34 -2.17 -6.80 2.67
CA ALA A 34 -2.57 -5.74 1.75
C ALA A 34 -2.96 -4.45 2.50
N LEU A 35 -3.73 -4.59 3.59
CA LEU A 35 -4.10 -3.47 4.45
C LEU A 35 -2.88 -2.84 5.12
N ARG A 36 -1.92 -3.62 5.62
CA ARG A 36 -0.67 -3.08 6.18
C ARG A 36 0.21 -2.40 5.14
N HIS A 37 0.16 -2.85 3.89
CA HIS A 37 0.89 -2.21 2.80
C HIS A 37 0.26 -0.86 2.43
N LEU A 38 -1.07 -0.79 2.35
CA LEU A 38 -1.83 0.43 2.02
C LEU A 38 -1.96 1.41 3.19
N ALA A 39 -2.13 0.88 4.40
CA ALA A 39 -2.10 1.63 5.65
C ALA A 39 -0.67 1.88 6.14
N GLY A 40 0.33 1.31 5.45
CA GLY A 40 1.74 1.65 5.61
C GLY A 40 1.87 3.14 5.44
N GLN A 41 2.09 3.82 6.57
CA GLN A 41 2.17 5.27 6.61
C GLN A 41 3.26 5.75 5.64
N PRO A 42 3.13 6.95 5.04
CA PRO A 42 4.30 7.66 4.56
C PRO A 42 5.35 7.66 5.67
N MET A 43 6.63 7.61 5.28
CA MET A 43 7.78 7.63 6.20
C MET A 43 7.51 8.58 7.36
N THR A 44 7.81 8.14 8.59
CA THR A 44 7.78 9.06 9.72
C THR A 44 8.71 10.25 9.42
N ARG A 45 8.43 11.41 10.02
CA ARG A 45 9.24 12.62 9.78
C ARG A 45 10.73 12.36 9.96
N ASP A 46 11.10 11.52 10.92
CA ASP A 46 12.50 11.21 11.22
C ASP A 46 13.11 10.26 10.18
N GLU A 47 12.36 9.29 9.66
CA GLU A 47 12.83 8.43 8.56
C GLU A 47 12.95 9.23 7.25
N ALA A 48 12.00 10.13 6.97
CA ALA A 48 12.08 11.05 5.83
C ALA A 48 13.27 12.02 5.95
N LEU A 49 13.60 12.46 7.17
CA LEU A 49 14.80 13.26 7.44
C LEU A 49 16.08 12.44 7.30
N ALA A 50 16.08 11.17 7.71
CA ALA A 50 17.22 10.26 7.51
C ALA A 50 17.47 9.94 6.02
N MET A 51 16.43 9.99 5.19
CA MET A 51 16.54 9.88 3.73
C MET A 51 16.90 11.20 3.01
N ARG A 52 17.07 12.32 3.73
CA ARG A 52 17.41 13.61 3.12
C ARG A 52 18.81 13.53 2.47
N GLY A 53 18.86 13.64 1.14
CA GLY A 53 20.10 13.54 0.36
C GLY A 53 20.27 12.20 -0.37
N VAL A 54 19.41 11.22 -0.10
CA VAL A 54 19.18 10.10 -1.01
C VAL A 54 18.52 10.70 -2.24
N ARG A 55 19.21 10.71 -3.39
CA ARG A 55 18.63 11.14 -4.68
C ARG A 55 17.62 10.10 -5.15
N ALA A 56 16.53 9.94 -4.41
CA ALA A 56 15.52 8.89 -4.60
C ALA A 56 14.62 9.15 -5.82
N ILE A 57 14.66 10.38 -6.35
CA ILE A 57 14.02 10.76 -7.61
C ILE A 57 15.12 10.98 -8.66
N ASP A 58 15.12 10.15 -9.70
CA ASP A 58 16.04 10.29 -10.84
C ASP A 58 15.48 11.30 -11.86
N GLU A 59 14.17 11.26 -12.10
CA GLU A 59 13.45 12.16 -12.99
C GLU A 59 12.24 12.76 -12.26
N ILE A 60 12.11 14.09 -12.28
CA ILE A 60 10.98 14.81 -11.68
C ILE A 60 9.78 14.69 -12.62
N PRO A 61 8.64 14.14 -12.19
CA PRO A 61 7.44 14.09 -13.02
C PRO A 61 6.99 15.51 -13.41
N SER A 62 6.55 15.67 -14.66
CA SER A 62 6.00 16.93 -15.17
C SER A 62 4.77 17.35 -14.35
N ASP A 63 4.75 18.60 -13.90
CA ASP A 63 3.64 19.16 -13.15
C ASP A 63 2.38 19.25 -14.03
N SER A 64 1.39 18.40 -13.75
CA SER A 64 0.12 18.35 -14.48
C SER A 64 -0.99 18.96 -13.63
N ALA A 65 -1.57 20.06 -14.11
CA ALA A 65 -2.71 20.70 -13.46
C ALA A 65 -3.88 19.71 -13.27
N PRO A 66 -4.65 19.81 -12.18
CA PRO A 66 -5.80 18.94 -11.94
C PRO A 66 -6.79 19.02 -13.11
N PRO A 67 -7.42 17.89 -13.51
CA PRO A 67 -8.39 17.90 -14.59
C PRO A 67 -9.55 18.83 -14.22
N SER A 68 -9.86 19.77 -15.11
CA SER A 68 -10.98 20.69 -14.94
C SER A 68 -12.26 19.90 -14.71
N ALA A 69 -12.90 20.12 -13.55
CA ALA A 69 -14.24 19.60 -13.29
C ALA A 69 -15.18 20.18 -14.36
N SER A 70 -15.71 19.30 -15.21
CA SER A 70 -16.72 19.64 -16.22
C SER A 70 -18.11 19.60 -15.62
#